data_AF-A0A6J8BAC6-F1
#
_entry.id   AF-A0A6J8BAC6-F1
#
_cell.length_a   1.000
_cell.length_b   1.000
_cell.length_c   1.000
_cell.angle_alpha   90.00
_cell.angle_beta   90.00
_cell.angle_gamma   90.00
#
_symmetry.space_group_name_H-M   'P 1'
#
loop_
_entity.id
_entity.type
_entity.pdbx_description
1 polymer ?
#
loop_
_entity_poly.entity_id
_entity_poly.type
_entity_poly.pdbx_seq_one_letter_code
_entity_poly.pdbx_strand_id
1 'polypeptide(L)'
;MDYRFEIVCIFLLQTMIMTSQDVAKVICENEKSTIDCKGREIVVVNAFFGRRDSTTCLKAGWKNENCESGAKSAVTQKCFRKQSCDLEAKSSTFGNECINTANYLNVTYRCKDYPTNLVLCQNYEAKLICPQHLAIYITKGFFGRSNKVTCFVGNVGNTKCSASGVEEKLRTLCNGKRECSLSAENNKFGNPCPGFTKYLELQYKCVSIKLASSPAILNKDKPRWKALTLCQGEDHKLRCYKRYGRVIEVVKVMHGKTNLGTCAKGSKATCESVLSKLRRQCDDTHMCSIQPSSFGLVDLCHDKSRYLKITYKCKIGCSRSQFECRSDRTCISESSKCNGKKECSDGSDEDNCFLTTTTPPKPPPPPSQPQSNMPTDNDENVIDIHICIDDDPTLKCDKEKHTVIDVIQATYGRNSVRTCPMGNIGTTSCGPVNILADVKTECNGKQSCSIYAPAKDPCKGTTKYFRIQYKCIKRS
;
A
#
# COMPACT_ATOMS: atom_id res chain seq x y z
N MET A 1 -33.22 25.28 -40.22
CA MET A 1 -32.21 26.33 -40.36
C MET A 1 -32.34 27.27 -39.17
N ASP A 2 -31.36 27.53 -38.32
CA ASP A 2 -30.11 26.85 -38.00
C ASP A 2 -29.60 27.50 -36.70
N TYR A 3 -29.09 26.65 -35.80
CA TYR A 3 -28.13 26.87 -34.73
C TYR A 3 -28.05 28.25 -34.04
N ARG A 4 -28.72 28.36 -32.89
CA ARG A 4 -28.29 29.22 -31.77
C ARG A 4 -28.49 28.45 -30.46
N PHE A 5 -27.50 27.66 -30.02
CA PHE A 5 -27.29 27.24 -28.61
C PHE A 5 -26.08 26.30 -28.47
N GLU A 6 -24.87 26.71 -28.87
CA GLU A 6 -23.63 25.92 -28.67
C GLU A 6 -22.40 26.85 -28.51
N ILE A 7 -22.47 27.85 -27.60
CA ILE A 7 -21.30 28.68 -27.25
C ILE A 7 -21.30 29.01 -25.74
N VAL A 8 -21.17 28.00 -24.86
CA VAL A 8 -20.64 28.23 -23.49
C VAL A 8 -19.86 27.01 -22.94
N CYS A 9 -19.94 25.81 -23.53
CA CYS A 9 -19.41 24.58 -22.90
C CYS A 9 -18.07 24.04 -23.44
N ILE A 10 -17.15 24.87 -23.93
CA ILE A 10 -15.82 24.40 -24.44
C ILE A 10 -14.61 24.92 -23.63
N PHE A 11 -14.79 25.70 -22.57
CA PHE A 11 -13.66 26.27 -21.80
C PHE A 11 -13.40 25.71 -20.39
N LEU A 12 -14.04 24.61 -19.95
CA LEU A 12 -13.84 24.09 -18.58
C LEU A 12 -13.70 22.55 -18.46
N LEU A 13 -13.02 21.88 -19.40
CA LEU A 13 -12.72 20.43 -19.28
C LEU A 13 -11.24 20.05 -19.54
N GLN A 14 -10.29 20.96 -19.31
CA GLN A 14 -8.85 20.65 -19.35
C GLN A 14 -8.10 20.97 -18.05
N THR A 15 -8.75 20.83 -16.88
CA THR A 15 -8.01 20.79 -15.61
C THR A 15 -8.19 19.44 -14.92
N MET A 16 -7.05 18.76 -14.81
CA MET A 16 -6.74 17.58 -13.98
C MET A 16 -6.73 16.21 -14.64
N ILE A 17 -5.90 16.06 -15.68
CA ILE A 17 -5.11 14.83 -15.85
C ILE A 17 -3.66 15.18 -15.53
N MET A 18 -3.23 14.98 -14.27
CA MET A 18 -1.80 15.06 -13.91
C MET A 18 -1.11 13.74 -14.28
N THR A 19 -0.87 13.51 -15.57
CA THR A 19 0.13 12.53 -16.00
C THR A 19 1.51 13.11 -15.72
N SER A 20 2.40 12.37 -15.05
CA SER A 20 3.78 12.78 -14.80
C SER A 20 4.53 12.88 -16.14
N GLN A 21 4.55 14.07 -16.74
CA GLN A 21 5.20 14.32 -18.01
C GLN A 21 6.73 14.44 -17.83
N ASP A 22 7.49 13.84 -18.74
CA ASP A 22 8.94 13.99 -18.78
C ASP A 22 9.28 15.45 -19.16
N VAL A 23 10.19 16.06 -18.41
CA VAL A 23 10.61 17.46 -18.56
C VAL A 23 12.06 17.48 -19.04
N ALA A 24 12.36 18.32 -20.04
CA ALA A 24 13.71 18.55 -20.51
C ALA A 24 14.27 19.86 -19.94
N LYS A 25 15.52 19.84 -19.50
CA LYS A 25 16.29 21.02 -19.07
C LYS A 25 17.59 21.09 -19.86
N VAL A 26 17.77 22.21 -20.56
CA VAL A 26 19.00 22.53 -21.29
C VAL A 26 19.85 23.49 -20.46
N ILE A 27 21.16 23.24 -20.41
CA ILE A 27 22.16 24.07 -19.74
C ILE A 27 23.34 24.26 -20.70
N CYS A 28 23.62 25.50 -21.09
CA CYS A 28 24.71 25.78 -22.03
C CYS A 28 26.09 25.56 -21.38
N GLU A 29 27.10 25.24 -22.17
CA GLU A 29 28.46 24.99 -21.66
C GLU A 29 29.00 26.15 -20.80
N ASN A 30 29.58 25.78 -19.66
CA ASN A 30 30.04 26.64 -18.56
C ASN A 30 28.94 27.35 -17.75
N GLU A 31 27.67 27.07 -18.01
CA GLU A 31 26.57 27.56 -17.17
C GLU A 31 26.16 26.57 -16.08
N LYS A 32 25.44 27.10 -15.09
CA LYS A 32 24.83 26.34 -14.00
C LYS A 32 23.32 26.45 -14.08
N SER A 33 22.63 25.37 -13.77
CA SER A 33 21.18 25.39 -13.59
C SER A 33 20.71 24.37 -12.58
N THR A 34 19.56 24.67 -11.98
CA THR A 34 18.93 23.82 -10.97
C THR A 34 17.74 23.10 -11.58
N ILE A 35 17.72 21.78 -11.44
CA ILE A 35 16.51 20.96 -11.64
C ILE A 35 15.78 20.91 -10.30
N ASP A 36 14.50 21.27 -10.25
CA ASP A 36 13.69 21.26 -9.03
C ASP A 36 12.32 20.58 -9.26
N CYS A 37 12.05 19.54 -8.48
CA CYS A 37 10.84 18.73 -8.51
C CYS A 37 9.83 19.08 -7.40
N LYS A 38 9.99 20.23 -6.72
CA LYS A 38 9.00 20.80 -5.79
C LYS A 38 8.52 19.80 -4.72
N GLY A 39 9.44 19.04 -4.14
CA GLY A 39 9.12 18.04 -3.11
C GLY A 39 9.09 16.58 -3.58
N ARG A 40 9.25 16.33 -4.89
CA ARG A 40 9.29 14.98 -5.50
C ARG A 40 10.73 14.59 -5.89
N GLU A 41 11.02 13.30 -5.93
CA GLU A 41 12.31 12.74 -6.36
C GLU A 41 12.55 12.97 -7.87
N ILE A 42 13.75 13.46 -8.20
CA ILE A 42 14.23 13.58 -9.58
C ILE A 42 14.63 12.19 -10.07
N VAL A 43 13.93 11.70 -11.09
CA VAL A 43 14.30 10.48 -11.83
C VAL A 43 14.80 10.90 -13.19
N VAL A 44 16.11 10.72 -13.43
CA VAL A 44 16.74 11.05 -14.72
C VAL A 44 16.34 9.98 -15.75
N VAL A 45 15.61 10.40 -16.77
CA VAL A 45 15.16 9.53 -17.87
C VAL A 45 16.27 9.40 -18.91
N ASN A 46 16.85 10.53 -19.31
CA ASN A 46 17.98 10.59 -20.22
C ASN A 46 18.84 11.82 -19.97
N ALA A 47 20.11 11.78 -20.36
CA ALA A 47 20.93 12.99 -20.47
C ALA A 47 22.11 12.80 -21.44
N PHE A 48 22.44 13.85 -22.18
CA PHE A 48 23.62 13.91 -23.04
C PHE A 48 24.32 15.26 -22.89
N PHE A 49 25.63 15.26 -23.13
CA PHE A 49 26.44 16.48 -23.20
C PHE A 49 27.08 16.56 -24.58
N GLY A 50 26.78 17.62 -25.33
CA GLY A 50 27.16 17.73 -26.74
C GLY A 50 26.26 18.71 -27.49
N ARG A 51 26.01 18.45 -28.77
CA ARG A 51 25.13 19.24 -29.63
C ARG A 51 24.38 18.35 -30.60
N ARG A 52 23.04 18.50 -30.63
CA ARG A 52 22.13 17.82 -31.57
C ARG A 52 21.43 18.76 -32.56
N ASP A 53 21.64 20.07 -32.45
CA ASP A 53 20.98 21.08 -33.29
C ASP A 53 21.75 22.42 -33.33
N SER A 54 21.45 23.24 -34.34
CA SER A 54 22.05 24.57 -34.56
C SER A 54 21.47 25.68 -33.70
N THR A 55 20.29 25.49 -33.10
CA THR A 55 19.50 26.57 -32.47
C THR A 55 19.64 26.65 -30.96
N THR A 56 20.04 25.57 -30.32
CA THR A 56 20.15 25.47 -28.87
C THR A 56 21.49 26.03 -28.43
N CYS A 57 21.48 26.96 -27.46
CA CYS A 57 22.68 27.65 -26.97
C CYS A 57 23.50 28.29 -28.11
N LEU A 58 22.82 29.11 -28.94
CA LEU A 58 23.40 29.77 -30.11
C LEU A 58 24.66 30.58 -29.76
N LYS A 59 25.80 30.14 -30.30
CA LYS A 59 27.02 30.94 -30.45
C LYS A 59 27.41 30.90 -31.92
N ALA A 60 27.83 32.02 -32.50
CA ALA A 60 28.18 32.10 -33.91
C ALA A 60 29.35 31.16 -34.26
N GLY A 61 29.25 30.44 -35.39
CA GLY A 61 30.40 29.78 -36.04
C GLY A 61 30.52 28.25 -35.97
N TRP A 62 29.53 27.51 -35.44
CA TRP A 62 29.68 26.06 -35.19
C TRP A 62 28.79 25.20 -36.10
N LYS A 63 29.34 24.12 -36.66
CA LYS A 63 28.68 23.27 -37.69
C LYS A 63 28.46 21.81 -37.31
N ASN A 64 29.01 21.33 -36.19
CA ASN A 64 28.85 19.93 -35.80
C ASN A 64 27.57 19.75 -34.97
N GLU A 65 26.49 19.38 -35.64
CA GLU A 65 25.16 19.19 -35.06
C GLU A 65 24.89 17.74 -34.61
N ASN A 66 25.87 16.83 -34.72
CA ASN A 66 25.69 15.40 -34.44
C ASN A 66 26.79 14.86 -33.51
N CYS A 67 27.11 15.59 -32.43
CA CYS A 67 28.11 15.14 -31.47
C CYS A 67 27.51 15.04 -30.07
N GLU A 68 27.57 13.87 -29.45
CA GLU A 68 27.15 13.71 -28.07
C GLU A 68 28.00 12.71 -27.29
N SER A 69 28.13 12.98 -25.99
CA SER A 69 28.67 12.05 -25.01
C SER A 69 27.60 11.65 -23.99
N GLY A 70 27.71 10.41 -23.49
CA GLY A 70 26.76 9.84 -22.54
C GLY A 70 26.85 10.50 -21.15
N ALA A 71 25.96 11.46 -20.86
CA ALA A 71 25.94 12.17 -19.57
C ALA A 71 24.98 11.55 -18.53
N LYS A 72 24.12 10.62 -18.94
CA LYS A 72 23.07 10.03 -18.09
C LYS A 72 23.59 9.47 -16.76
N SER A 73 24.66 8.69 -16.77
CA SER A 73 25.17 8.06 -15.53
C SER A 73 25.65 9.11 -14.51
N ALA A 74 26.46 10.08 -14.98
CA ALA A 74 26.98 11.15 -14.14
C ALA A 74 25.87 12.05 -13.58
N VAL A 75 24.88 12.43 -14.41
CA VAL A 75 23.73 13.23 -13.96
C VAL A 75 22.87 12.41 -12.99
N THR A 76 22.65 11.12 -13.26
CA THR A 76 21.89 10.23 -12.37
C THR A 76 22.56 10.13 -11.01
N GLN A 77 23.86 9.89 -10.94
CA GLN A 77 24.59 9.84 -9.67
C GLN A 77 24.53 11.18 -8.91
N LYS A 78 24.68 12.30 -9.62
CA LYS A 78 24.66 13.63 -9.00
C LYS A 78 23.28 14.04 -8.48
N CYS A 79 22.21 13.60 -9.15
CA CYS A 79 20.82 13.94 -8.81
C CYS A 79 20.05 12.83 -8.09
N PHE A 80 20.67 11.67 -7.84
CA PHE A 80 20.03 10.51 -7.22
C PHE A 80 19.36 10.86 -5.89
N ARG A 81 18.07 10.52 -5.74
CA ARG A 81 17.25 10.77 -4.54
C ARG A 81 17.13 12.23 -4.10
N LYS A 82 17.42 13.19 -5.00
CA LYS A 82 17.28 14.62 -4.72
C LYS A 82 15.96 15.16 -5.26
N GLN A 83 15.44 16.20 -4.59
CA GLN A 83 14.32 17.02 -5.08
C GLN A 83 14.80 18.20 -5.91
N SER A 84 16.01 18.69 -5.58
CA SER A 84 16.66 19.79 -6.25
C SER A 84 18.11 19.38 -6.53
N CYS A 85 18.57 19.59 -7.76
CA CYS A 85 19.90 19.18 -8.20
C CYS A 85 20.53 20.30 -9.03
N ASP A 86 21.62 20.85 -8.51
CA ASP A 86 22.44 21.82 -9.23
C ASP A 86 23.38 21.10 -10.19
N LEU A 87 23.26 21.44 -11.46
CA LEU A 87 24.07 20.93 -12.55
C LEU A 87 24.89 22.06 -13.13
N GLU A 88 26.13 21.73 -13.51
CA GLU A 88 27.05 22.65 -14.16
C GLU A 88 27.56 21.96 -15.42
N ALA A 89 27.30 22.55 -16.57
CA ALA A 89 27.58 21.96 -17.88
C ALA A 89 29.07 22.14 -18.24
N LYS A 90 29.94 21.32 -17.65
CA LYS A 90 31.40 21.35 -17.85
C LYS A 90 31.92 20.10 -18.56
N SER A 91 32.81 20.28 -19.53
CA SER A 91 33.49 19.21 -20.25
C SER A 91 34.39 18.36 -19.33
N SER A 92 34.92 18.95 -18.23
CA SER A 92 35.63 18.19 -17.20
C SER A 92 34.76 17.22 -16.40
N THR A 93 33.43 17.42 -16.41
CA THR A 93 32.48 16.60 -15.65
C THR A 93 31.78 15.56 -16.53
N PHE A 94 31.49 15.89 -17.78
CA PHE A 94 30.68 15.06 -18.69
C PHE A 94 31.42 14.58 -19.94
N GLY A 95 32.74 14.77 -20.00
CA GLY A 95 33.58 14.35 -21.11
C GLY A 95 33.84 15.48 -22.12
N ASN A 96 34.95 15.34 -22.84
CA ASN A 96 35.43 16.28 -23.85
C ASN A 96 35.39 15.69 -25.28
N GLU A 97 34.59 14.63 -25.49
CA GLU A 97 34.52 13.90 -26.77
C GLU A 97 34.13 14.81 -27.95
N CYS A 98 33.35 15.86 -27.69
CA CYS A 98 32.95 16.86 -28.66
C CYS A 98 33.86 18.09 -28.66
N ILE A 99 35.10 17.89 -29.09
CA ILE A 99 36.10 18.96 -29.24
C ILE A 99 35.63 19.94 -30.34
N ASN A 100 35.85 21.25 -30.14
CA ASN A 100 35.42 22.31 -31.07
C ASN A 100 33.92 22.30 -31.39
N THR A 101 33.09 21.88 -30.44
CA THR A 101 31.62 21.96 -30.52
C THR A 101 31.15 22.83 -29.36
N ALA A 102 30.24 23.76 -29.60
CA ALA A 102 29.60 24.50 -28.52
C ALA A 102 28.64 23.56 -27.77
N ASN A 103 29.07 22.98 -26.66
CA ASN A 103 28.31 21.93 -26.01
C ASN A 103 27.12 22.49 -25.21
N TYR A 104 26.13 21.65 -24.98
CA TYR A 104 25.09 21.88 -23.98
C TYR A 104 24.75 20.56 -23.29
N LEU A 105 24.41 20.65 -22.00
CA LEU A 105 23.86 19.53 -21.25
C LEU A 105 22.35 19.55 -21.42
N ASN A 106 21.79 18.49 -21.99
CA ASN A 106 20.34 18.27 -22.01
C ASN A 106 20.01 17.13 -21.05
N VAL A 107 19.15 17.40 -20.08
CA VAL A 107 18.66 16.43 -19.10
C VAL A 107 17.16 16.28 -19.24
N THR A 108 16.72 15.08 -19.59
CA THR A 108 15.31 14.68 -19.50
C THR A 108 15.08 13.98 -18.18
N TYR A 109 14.17 14.50 -17.37
CA TYR A 109 13.88 13.97 -16.04
C TYR A 109 12.38 14.00 -15.77
N ARG A 110 11.96 13.21 -14.78
CA ARG A 110 10.59 13.23 -14.27
C ARG A 110 10.58 13.27 -12.76
N CYS A 111 9.56 13.91 -12.22
CA CYS A 111 9.38 14.05 -10.79
C CYS A 111 8.48 12.93 -10.28
N LYS A 112 9.06 11.97 -9.58
CA LYS A 112 8.33 10.86 -8.95
C LYS A 112 8.16 11.16 -7.46
N ASP A 113 7.07 10.76 -6.85
CA ASP A 113 7.00 10.76 -5.39
C ASP A 113 8.13 9.88 -4.80
N TYR A 114 8.72 10.32 -3.69
CA TYR A 114 9.76 9.56 -2.96
C TYR A 114 9.30 8.11 -2.77
N PRO A 115 10.21 7.11 -2.74
CA PRO A 115 9.84 5.75 -2.40
C PRO A 115 9.17 5.78 -1.03
N THR A 116 7.84 5.73 -1.04
CA THR A 116 7.06 5.76 0.17
C THR A 116 7.22 4.46 0.89
N ASN A 117 7.78 3.40 0.30
CA ASN A 117 7.89 2.07 0.88
C ASN A 117 9.37 1.67 0.94
N LEU A 118 9.84 1.25 2.11
CA LEU A 118 11.18 0.72 2.32
C LEU A 118 11.07 -0.64 3.00
N VAL A 119 11.86 -1.61 2.55
CA VAL A 119 12.03 -2.92 3.17
C VAL A 119 13.48 -3.10 3.58
N LEU A 120 13.72 -3.50 4.83
CA LEU A 120 15.01 -3.89 5.37
C LEU A 120 14.93 -5.32 5.91
N CYS A 121 15.78 -6.20 5.39
CA CYS A 121 15.91 -7.56 5.91
C CYS A 121 16.58 -7.56 7.27
N GLN A 122 16.34 -8.60 8.08
CA GLN A 122 16.92 -8.72 9.41
C GLN A 122 18.44 -8.46 9.40
N ASN A 123 18.89 -7.64 10.35
CA ASN A 123 20.29 -7.18 10.50
C ASN A 123 20.82 -6.24 9.39
N TYR A 124 19.97 -5.78 8.46
CA TYR A 124 20.33 -4.72 7.53
C TYR A 124 19.97 -3.35 8.11
N GLU A 125 20.75 -2.35 7.69
CA GLU A 125 20.55 -0.94 8.04
C GLU A 125 20.23 -0.10 6.81
N ALA A 126 19.49 0.98 7.01
CA ALA A 126 19.34 2.02 6.01
C ALA A 126 19.20 3.41 6.63
N LYS A 127 19.57 4.41 5.84
CA LYS A 127 19.44 5.82 6.19
C LYS A 127 18.31 6.46 5.40
N LEU A 128 17.27 6.90 6.10
CA LEU A 128 16.23 7.77 5.57
C LEU A 128 16.77 9.19 5.53
N ILE A 129 16.64 9.85 4.37
CA ILE A 129 17.13 11.22 4.20
C ILE A 129 16.04 12.02 3.49
N CYS A 130 15.57 13.07 4.15
CA CYS A 130 14.76 14.11 3.53
C CYS A 130 15.64 15.29 3.06
N PRO A 131 15.23 15.99 2.00
CA PRO A 131 15.90 17.20 1.54
C PRO A 131 15.84 18.36 2.54
N GLN A 132 16.55 19.44 2.23
CA GLN A 132 16.65 20.59 3.12
C GLN A 132 15.27 21.20 3.42
N HIS A 133 15.08 21.64 4.66
CA HIS A 133 13.83 22.21 5.20
C HIS A 133 12.62 21.26 5.25
N LEU A 134 12.79 19.98 4.89
CA LEU A 134 11.80 18.93 5.08
C LEU A 134 12.25 17.95 6.16
N ALA A 135 11.28 17.26 6.74
CA ALA A 135 11.49 16.27 7.77
C ALA A 135 10.72 14.99 7.43
N ILE A 136 11.28 13.88 7.89
CA ILE A 136 10.71 12.55 7.74
C ILE A 136 9.39 12.51 8.52
N TYR A 137 8.39 11.88 7.89
CA TYR A 137 7.11 11.57 8.50
C TYR A 137 6.72 10.13 8.17
N ILE A 138 6.75 9.25 9.17
CA ILE A 138 6.37 7.85 9.07
C ILE A 138 4.84 7.73 9.04
N THR A 139 4.34 7.15 7.95
CA THR A 139 2.92 6.91 7.69
C THR A 139 2.48 5.51 8.11
N LYS A 140 3.30 4.48 7.84
CA LYS A 140 3.04 3.08 8.20
C LYS A 140 4.33 2.35 8.58
N GLY A 141 4.20 1.21 9.26
CA GLY A 141 5.34 0.46 9.76
C GLY A 141 4.98 -0.95 10.21
N PHE A 142 5.83 -1.90 9.85
CA PHE A 142 5.66 -3.32 10.11
C PHE A 142 7.01 -3.95 10.43
N PHE A 143 7.08 -4.76 11.47
CA PHE A 143 8.25 -5.58 11.77
C PHE A 143 7.80 -7.00 12.05
N GLY A 144 8.31 -7.96 11.29
CA GLY A 144 7.85 -9.34 11.36
C GLY A 144 8.06 -10.05 10.03
N ARG A 145 7.11 -10.90 9.65
CA ARG A 145 7.04 -11.53 8.34
C ARG A 145 5.58 -11.77 7.94
N SER A 146 5.18 -11.21 6.81
CA SER A 146 3.83 -11.39 6.21
C SER A 146 3.82 -12.34 5.01
N ASN A 147 5.00 -12.66 4.45
CA ASN A 147 5.14 -13.51 3.26
C ASN A 147 6.53 -14.18 3.18
N LYS A 148 6.68 -15.17 2.30
CA LYS A 148 7.93 -15.95 2.14
C LYS A 148 8.95 -15.32 1.17
N VAL A 149 8.53 -14.36 0.35
CA VAL A 149 9.32 -13.80 -0.76
C VAL A 149 10.19 -12.63 -0.28
N THR A 150 9.61 -11.74 0.51
CA THR A 150 10.32 -10.60 1.10
C THR A 150 11.38 -11.11 2.06
N CYS A 151 12.64 -10.76 1.81
CA CYS A 151 13.78 -11.23 2.60
C CYS A 151 13.77 -12.76 2.75
N PHE A 152 13.87 -13.46 1.62
CA PHE A 152 13.71 -14.91 1.52
C PHE A 152 14.86 -15.72 2.14
N VAL A 153 15.93 -15.07 2.59
CA VAL A 153 17.09 -15.72 3.21
C VAL A 153 16.78 -16.14 4.66
N GLY A 154 17.13 -17.38 5.01
CA GLY A 154 16.94 -17.96 6.34
C GLY A 154 15.57 -18.63 6.54
N ASN A 155 15.11 -18.74 7.79
CA ASN A 155 13.88 -19.46 8.10
C ASN A 155 12.62 -18.59 7.87
N VAL A 156 11.94 -18.82 6.75
CA VAL A 156 10.79 -18.01 6.27
C VAL A 156 9.42 -18.64 6.52
N GLY A 157 9.35 -19.72 7.30
CA GLY A 157 8.13 -20.52 7.47
C GLY A 157 6.93 -19.78 8.08
N ASN A 158 7.17 -18.81 8.97
CA ASN A 158 6.11 -18.10 9.67
C ASN A 158 5.74 -16.76 8.99
N THR A 159 4.62 -16.76 8.25
CA THR A 159 4.08 -15.58 7.55
C THR A 159 2.95 -14.86 8.30
N LYS A 160 2.64 -15.31 9.52
CA LYS A 160 1.68 -14.64 10.44
C LYS A 160 2.43 -14.03 11.62
N CYS A 161 3.58 -13.43 11.34
CA CYS A 161 4.47 -12.88 12.36
C CYS A 161 4.45 -11.35 12.30
N SER A 162 4.05 -10.69 13.39
CA SER A 162 4.02 -9.22 13.47
C SER A 162 4.28 -8.74 14.90
N ALA A 163 5.14 -7.74 15.04
CA ALA A 163 5.32 -7.00 16.28
C ALA A 163 4.24 -5.92 16.43
N SER A 164 3.82 -5.65 17.67
CA SER A 164 2.89 -4.56 18.00
C SER A 164 3.63 -3.24 18.28
N GLY A 165 3.03 -2.10 17.92
CA GLY A 165 3.56 -0.77 18.25
C GLY A 165 4.78 -0.33 17.42
N VAL A 166 5.04 -0.99 16.29
CA VAL A 166 6.17 -0.68 15.40
C VAL A 166 6.07 0.75 14.84
N GLU A 167 4.88 1.16 14.41
CA GLU A 167 4.63 2.51 13.87
C GLU A 167 4.94 3.61 14.87
N GLU A 168 4.50 3.48 16.12
CA GLU A 168 4.76 4.45 17.18
C GLU A 168 6.25 4.56 17.47
N LYS A 169 6.96 3.43 17.52
CA LYS A 169 8.43 3.39 17.68
C LYS A 169 9.13 4.08 16.51
N LEU A 170 8.76 3.76 15.27
CA LEU A 170 9.34 4.40 14.07
C LEU A 170 9.08 5.91 14.04
N ARG A 171 7.87 6.35 14.38
CA ARG A 171 7.51 7.78 14.49
C ARG A 171 8.39 8.46 15.54
N THR A 172 8.53 7.86 16.72
CA THR A 172 9.39 8.40 17.80
C THR A 172 10.85 8.48 17.39
N LEU A 173 11.34 7.51 16.61
CA LEU A 173 12.73 7.46 16.16
C LEU A 173 13.03 8.45 15.03
N CYS A 174 12.13 8.62 14.07
CA CYS A 174 12.43 9.31 12.81
C CYS A 174 11.63 10.59 12.55
N ASN A 175 10.43 10.76 13.10
CA ASN A 175 9.62 11.92 12.73
C ASN A 175 10.28 13.23 13.15
N GLY A 176 10.15 14.26 12.31
CA GLY A 176 10.73 15.58 12.57
C GLY A 176 12.22 15.67 12.28
N LYS A 177 12.90 14.56 12.00
CA LYS A 177 14.32 14.55 11.61
C LYS A 177 14.46 14.66 10.10
N ARG A 178 15.49 15.36 9.64
CA ARG A 178 15.90 15.34 8.23
C ARG A 178 16.54 14.01 7.86
N GLU A 179 17.17 13.35 8.83
CA GLU A 179 17.92 12.11 8.62
C GLU A 179 17.62 11.13 9.76
N CYS A 180 17.39 9.86 9.43
CA CYS A 180 17.13 8.81 10.41
C CYS A 180 17.78 7.49 9.97
N SER A 181 18.64 6.93 10.81
CA SER A 181 19.20 5.60 10.61
C SER A 181 18.32 4.54 11.28
N LEU A 182 17.95 3.52 10.52
CA LEU A 182 17.11 2.40 10.96
C LEU A 182 17.85 1.09 10.73
N SER A 183 17.69 0.14 11.66
CA SER A 183 18.14 -1.24 11.49
C SER A 183 17.02 -2.21 11.88
N ALA A 184 16.92 -3.32 11.15
CA ALA A 184 15.89 -4.33 11.35
C ALA A 184 16.29 -5.35 12.43
N GLU A 185 16.32 -4.90 13.69
CA GLU A 185 16.78 -5.68 14.84
C GLU A 185 15.70 -5.93 15.90
N ASN A 186 15.83 -7.07 16.60
CA ASN A 186 14.89 -7.50 17.64
C ASN A 186 14.91 -6.59 18.87
N ASN A 187 16.07 -6.00 19.22
CA ASN A 187 16.22 -5.09 20.36
C ASN A 187 15.36 -3.81 20.21
N LYS A 188 15.12 -3.35 18.98
CA LYS A 188 14.35 -2.14 18.67
C LYS A 188 12.85 -2.43 18.63
N PHE A 189 12.45 -3.48 17.90
CA PHE A 189 11.04 -3.72 17.57
C PHE A 189 10.41 -4.93 18.30
N GLY A 190 11.19 -5.69 19.07
CA GLY A 190 10.78 -6.92 19.72
C GLY A 190 11.03 -8.16 18.83
N ASN A 191 10.77 -9.35 19.36
CA ASN A 191 10.94 -10.61 18.63
C ASN A 191 9.59 -11.37 18.50
N PRO A 192 8.72 -10.96 17.57
CA PRO A 192 7.36 -11.51 17.44
C PRO A 192 7.32 -12.98 16.99
N CYS A 193 8.38 -13.49 16.39
CA CYS A 193 8.53 -14.90 16.01
C CYS A 193 10.00 -15.32 16.17
N PRO A 194 10.36 -15.92 17.33
CA PRO A 194 11.68 -16.50 17.55
C PRO A 194 11.99 -17.61 16.54
N GLY A 195 13.24 -17.71 16.09
CA GLY A 195 13.67 -18.74 15.13
C GLY A 195 13.30 -18.50 13.66
N PHE A 196 12.51 -17.47 13.36
CA PHE A 196 12.14 -17.08 11.99
C PHE A 196 12.78 -15.75 11.59
N THR A 197 13.22 -15.64 10.33
CA THR A 197 13.78 -14.40 9.77
C THR A 197 12.69 -13.34 9.69
N LYS A 198 12.97 -12.11 10.13
CA LYS A 198 12.04 -10.97 10.06
C LYS A 198 12.50 -9.92 9.04
N TYR A 199 11.64 -8.96 8.75
CA TYR A 199 11.99 -7.75 8.01
C TYR A 199 11.21 -6.57 8.56
N LEU A 200 11.82 -5.39 8.44
CA LEU A 200 11.18 -4.10 8.66
C LEU A 200 10.65 -3.62 7.32
N GLU A 201 9.34 -3.38 7.24
CA GLU A 201 8.71 -2.67 6.13
C GLU A 201 8.12 -1.38 6.68
N LEU A 202 8.40 -0.24 6.06
CA LEU A 202 7.83 1.02 6.51
C LEU A 202 7.41 1.89 5.34
N GLN A 203 6.49 2.81 5.64
CA GLN A 203 6.15 3.88 4.73
C GLN A 203 6.40 5.27 5.28
N TYR A 204 7.02 6.15 4.49
CA TYR A 204 7.34 7.51 4.91
C TYR A 204 7.20 8.54 3.79
N LYS A 205 7.04 9.81 4.19
CA LYS A 205 7.02 10.98 3.30
C LYS A 205 7.91 12.07 3.87
N CYS A 206 8.43 12.94 3.01
CA CYS A 206 9.10 14.16 3.45
C CYS A 206 8.06 15.29 3.45
N VAL A 207 7.81 15.86 4.62
CA VAL A 207 6.85 16.96 4.82
C VAL A 207 7.55 18.15 5.45
N SER A 208 6.91 19.32 5.48
CA SER A 208 7.52 20.48 6.13
C SER A 208 7.79 20.19 7.61
N ILE A 209 8.85 20.79 8.16
CA ILE A 209 9.24 20.58 9.57
C ILE A 209 8.05 20.84 10.49
N LYS A 210 7.25 21.88 10.23
CA LYS A 210 6.03 22.20 10.99
C LYS A 210 5.01 21.05 10.97
N LEU A 211 4.82 20.35 9.85
CA LEU A 211 3.94 19.18 9.78
C LEU A 211 4.55 17.95 10.47
N ALA A 212 5.85 17.71 10.31
CA ALA A 212 6.53 16.55 10.89
C ALA A 212 6.67 16.63 12.41
N SER A 213 6.79 17.85 12.97
CA SER A 213 6.94 18.12 14.40
C SER A 213 5.66 18.53 15.10
N SER A 214 4.55 18.72 14.39
CA SER A 214 3.29 19.13 15.03
C SER A 214 2.73 18.02 15.92
N PRO A 215 2.44 18.32 17.21
CA PRO A 215 1.64 17.45 18.07
C PRO A 215 0.25 17.18 17.46
N ALA A 216 -0.25 18.02 16.55
CA ALA A 216 -1.52 17.81 15.86
C ALA A 216 -1.50 16.59 14.89
N ILE A 217 -0.31 16.07 14.54
CA ILE A 217 -0.16 14.84 13.77
C ILE A 217 0.27 13.65 14.65
N LEU A 218 1.00 13.89 15.76
CA LEU A 218 1.22 12.87 16.80
C LEU A 218 -0.09 12.51 17.57
N ASN A 219 -1.17 13.25 17.34
CA ASN A 219 -2.41 13.21 18.12
C ASN A 219 -3.68 13.21 17.25
N LYS A 220 -3.59 12.75 15.99
CA LYS A 220 -4.77 12.37 15.18
C LYS A 220 -5.07 10.87 15.22
N ASP A 221 -4.08 10.05 15.59
CA ASP A 221 -4.21 8.60 15.80
C ASP A 221 -4.08 8.17 17.26
N LYS A 222 -4.19 9.08 18.23
CA LYS A 222 -4.70 8.66 19.54
C LYS A 222 -6.22 8.58 19.36
N PRO A 223 -6.82 7.38 19.21
CA PRO A 223 -8.25 7.28 19.40
C PRO A 223 -8.58 7.97 20.72
N ARG A 224 -9.49 8.94 20.67
CA ARG A 224 -9.98 9.61 21.87
C ARG A 224 -10.78 8.57 22.65
N TRP A 225 -10.05 7.74 23.39
CA TRP A 225 -10.60 6.68 24.21
C TRP A 225 -11.49 7.34 25.23
N LYS A 226 -12.78 7.04 25.15
CA LYS A 226 -13.71 7.39 26.22
C LYS A 226 -13.71 6.19 27.16
N ALA A 227 -13.23 6.41 28.38
CA ALA A 227 -13.34 5.43 29.46
C ALA A 227 -14.53 5.83 30.32
N LEU A 228 -15.47 4.92 30.50
CA LEU A 228 -16.66 5.12 31.30
C LEU A 228 -16.74 4.02 32.35
N THR A 229 -16.86 4.40 33.62
CA THR A 229 -17.01 3.47 34.75
C THR A 229 -18.46 3.53 35.21
N LEU A 230 -19.17 2.40 35.16
CA LEU A 230 -20.59 2.30 35.50
C LEU A 230 -20.75 1.54 36.82
N CYS A 231 -21.30 2.14 37.88
CA CYS A 231 -21.71 1.37 39.07
C CYS A 231 -23.16 0.86 38.88
N GLN A 232 -23.56 -0.20 39.60
CA GLN A 232 -24.90 -0.79 39.53
C GLN A 232 -26.01 0.17 39.95
N GLY A 233 -27.11 0.22 39.20
CA GLY A 233 -28.31 1.04 39.51
C GLY A 233 -28.51 2.26 38.61
N GLU A 234 -27.56 2.56 37.72
CA GLU A 234 -27.63 3.68 36.79
C GLU A 234 -27.65 3.22 35.32
N ASP A 235 -28.50 3.87 34.52
CA ASP A 235 -28.53 3.71 33.06
C ASP A 235 -27.51 4.62 32.42
N HIS A 236 -26.63 4.07 31.59
CA HIS A 236 -25.61 4.87 30.92
C HIS A 236 -25.62 4.69 29.41
N LYS A 237 -25.35 5.79 28.71
CA LYS A 237 -25.36 5.86 27.25
C LYS A 237 -23.95 6.14 26.73
N LEU A 238 -23.37 5.20 25.98
CA LEU A 238 -22.21 5.47 25.12
C LEU A 238 -22.68 6.34 23.97
N ARG A 239 -21.93 7.40 23.63
CA ARG A 239 -22.31 8.33 22.54
C ARG A 239 -21.10 8.82 21.76
N CYS A 240 -21.24 8.83 20.44
CA CYS A 240 -20.40 9.57 19.51
C CYS A 240 -21.21 10.77 18.97
N TYR A 241 -20.68 11.99 19.12
CA TYR A 241 -21.42 13.20 18.75
C TYR A 241 -21.55 13.33 17.22
N LYS A 242 -22.78 13.63 16.78
CA LYS A 242 -23.33 13.61 15.40
C LYS A 242 -22.64 14.45 14.33
N ARG A 243 -21.53 15.17 14.61
CA ARG A 243 -21.04 16.16 13.64
C ARG A 243 -20.33 15.56 12.42
N TYR A 244 -19.90 14.30 12.45
CA TYR A 244 -19.35 13.56 11.31
C TYR A 244 -19.52 12.06 11.59
N GLY A 245 -20.15 11.28 10.70
CA GLY A 245 -20.48 9.85 10.82
C GLY A 245 -19.47 9.02 11.62
N ARG A 246 -19.71 8.91 12.93
CA ARG A 246 -18.82 8.26 13.88
C ARG A 246 -19.59 7.27 14.71
N VAL A 247 -19.16 6.02 14.67
CA VAL A 247 -19.76 4.93 15.42
C VAL A 247 -18.85 4.47 16.55
N ILE A 248 -19.45 3.86 17.55
CA ILE A 248 -18.78 3.27 18.70
C ILE A 248 -17.99 2.04 18.25
N GLU A 249 -16.74 1.94 18.69
CA GLU A 249 -15.95 0.70 18.68
C GLU A 249 -15.51 0.40 20.12
N VAL A 250 -16.04 -0.66 20.70
CA VAL A 250 -15.71 -1.13 22.05
C VAL A 250 -14.37 -1.87 22.00
N VAL A 251 -13.38 -1.28 22.66
CA VAL A 251 -12.00 -1.77 22.61
C VAL A 251 -11.65 -2.61 23.81
N LYS A 252 -12.07 -2.19 25.00
CA LYS A 252 -11.81 -2.95 26.22
C LYS A 252 -12.99 -2.84 27.16
N VAL A 253 -13.33 -3.94 27.81
CA VAL A 253 -14.29 -3.98 28.90
C VAL A 253 -13.59 -4.63 30.07
N MET A 254 -13.65 -3.98 31.23
CA MET A 254 -13.23 -4.55 32.50
C MET A 254 -14.46 -4.60 33.39
N HIS A 255 -14.67 -5.76 33.99
CA HIS A 255 -15.72 -5.99 34.97
C HIS A 255 -15.02 -6.43 36.25
N GLY A 256 -15.19 -5.70 37.36
CA GLY A 256 -14.54 -5.98 38.65
C GLY A 256 -13.53 -4.92 39.15
N LYS A 257 -13.11 -5.04 40.43
CA LYS A 257 -12.38 -4.00 41.20
C LYS A 257 -10.86 -3.97 40.97
N THR A 258 -10.25 -2.80 40.76
CA THR A 258 -8.79 -2.58 40.88
C THR A 258 -8.35 -1.62 41.99
N ASN A 259 -9.25 -0.85 42.63
CA ASN A 259 -8.91 0.02 43.78
C ASN A 259 -10.09 0.24 44.73
N LEU A 260 -9.82 0.35 46.04
CA LEU A 260 -10.83 0.41 47.11
C LEU A 260 -11.77 1.65 47.06
N GLY A 261 -11.43 2.70 46.30
CA GLY A 261 -12.11 4.00 46.34
C GLY A 261 -13.12 4.34 45.23
N THR A 262 -13.44 3.45 44.27
CA THR A 262 -14.27 3.84 43.09
C THR A 262 -15.75 3.39 43.16
N CYS A 263 -16.06 2.22 43.72
CA CYS A 263 -17.43 1.84 44.13
C CYS A 263 -17.29 1.06 45.47
N ALA A 264 -18.14 1.37 46.46
CA ALA A 264 -17.91 1.07 47.88
C ALA A 264 -18.00 -0.42 48.29
N LYS A 265 -18.55 -1.31 47.45
CA LYS A 265 -18.67 -2.75 47.72
C LYS A 265 -18.12 -3.55 46.53
N GLY A 266 -17.54 -4.74 46.75
CA GLY A 266 -17.12 -5.70 45.70
C GLY A 266 -15.67 -6.22 45.81
N SER A 267 -15.46 -7.51 45.52
CA SER A 267 -14.15 -8.22 45.56
C SER A 267 -13.57 -8.52 44.16
N LYS A 268 -12.27 -8.88 44.11
CA LYS A 268 -11.44 -9.02 42.88
C LYS A 268 -11.89 -10.22 42.03
N ALA A 269 -12.17 -10.02 40.74
CA ALA A 269 -12.36 -11.08 39.72
C ALA A 269 -12.18 -10.50 38.31
N THR A 270 -11.69 -11.33 37.37
CA THR A 270 -11.63 -11.05 35.93
C THR A 270 -12.41 -12.13 35.18
N CYS A 271 -13.42 -11.75 34.40
CA CYS A 271 -14.24 -12.67 33.61
C CYS A 271 -14.25 -12.22 32.14
N GLU A 272 -13.99 -13.16 31.23
CA GLU A 272 -13.77 -12.89 29.79
C GLU A 272 -15.07 -12.73 28.97
N SER A 273 -16.24 -13.06 29.53
CA SER A 273 -17.49 -13.21 28.75
C SER A 273 -18.26 -11.91 28.44
N VAL A 274 -17.87 -10.76 28.99
CA VAL A 274 -18.68 -9.51 28.87
C VAL A 274 -18.34 -8.68 27.62
N LEU A 275 -17.12 -8.80 27.08
CA LEU A 275 -16.66 -8.01 25.93
C LEU A 275 -17.43 -8.34 24.64
N SER A 276 -17.68 -9.63 24.37
CA SER A 276 -18.36 -10.08 23.15
C SER A 276 -19.83 -9.65 23.13
N LYS A 277 -20.52 -9.71 24.27
CA LYS A 277 -21.90 -9.23 24.42
C LYS A 277 -21.99 -7.72 24.19
N LEU A 278 -21.06 -6.95 24.76
CA LEU A 278 -21.07 -5.49 24.62
C LEU A 278 -20.70 -5.03 23.20
N ARG A 279 -19.76 -5.71 22.52
CA ARG A 279 -19.47 -5.46 21.10
C ARG A 279 -20.70 -5.69 20.22
N ARG A 280 -21.40 -6.82 20.41
CA ARG A 280 -22.62 -7.11 19.64
C ARG A 280 -23.68 -6.02 19.81
N GLN A 281 -23.83 -5.50 21.03
CA GLN A 281 -24.83 -4.47 21.35
C GLN A 281 -24.44 -3.05 20.93
N CYS A 282 -23.16 -2.67 21.06
CA CYS A 282 -22.75 -1.26 20.93
C CYS A 282 -21.88 -0.95 19.71
N ASP A 283 -21.15 -1.91 19.13
CA ASP A 283 -20.30 -1.62 17.98
C ASP A 283 -21.15 -1.18 16.78
N ASP A 284 -20.66 -0.19 16.05
CA ASP A 284 -21.30 0.36 14.84
C ASP A 284 -22.66 1.06 15.13
N THR A 285 -22.84 1.54 16.37
CA THR A 285 -23.96 2.41 16.76
C THR A 285 -23.47 3.83 17.11
N HIS A 286 -24.31 4.84 16.86
CA HIS A 286 -24.04 6.23 17.29
C HIS A 286 -24.26 6.42 18.80
N MET A 287 -25.19 5.65 19.35
CA MET A 287 -25.55 5.65 20.77
C MET A 287 -25.94 4.24 21.21
N CYS A 288 -25.41 3.81 22.35
CA CYS A 288 -25.71 2.51 22.95
C CYS A 288 -26.08 2.69 24.42
N SER A 289 -27.27 2.24 24.82
CA SER A 289 -27.69 2.20 26.22
C SER A 289 -27.22 0.89 26.86
N ILE A 290 -26.60 0.99 28.04
CA ILE A 290 -26.01 -0.13 28.76
C ILE A 290 -26.62 -0.16 30.15
N GLN A 291 -27.23 -1.29 30.50
CA GLN A 291 -27.63 -1.60 31.86
C GLN A 291 -26.65 -2.60 32.46
N PRO A 292 -25.92 -2.26 33.54
CA PRO A 292 -24.98 -3.18 34.19
C PRO A 292 -25.62 -4.52 34.61
N SER A 293 -26.92 -4.54 34.90
CA SER A 293 -27.72 -5.74 35.23
C SER A 293 -27.86 -6.71 34.06
N SER A 294 -27.93 -6.24 32.83
CA SER A 294 -28.15 -7.05 31.62
C SER A 294 -26.93 -7.89 31.19
N PHE A 295 -25.76 -7.69 31.79
CA PHE A 295 -24.52 -8.43 31.49
C PHE A 295 -24.24 -9.56 32.49
N GLY A 296 -25.09 -9.75 33.50
CA GLY A 296 -25.06 -10.92 34.39
C GLY A 296 -26.06 -11.97 33.91
N LEU A 297 -25.58 -13.10 33.40
CA LEU A 297 -26.39 -14.30 33.21
C LEU A 297 -25.54 -15.53 33.54
N VAL A 298 -25.99 -16.22 34.59
CA VAL A 298 -25.75 -17.62 35.01
C VAL A 298 -24.36 -17.96 35.61
N ASP A 299 -24.34 -18.06 36.95
CA ASP A 299 -23.53 -18.95 37.79
C ASP A 299 -22.00 -19.07 37.65
N LEU A 300 -21.27 -17.98 37.41
CA LEU A 300 -19.81 -17.98 37.64
C LEU A 300 -19.32 -16.89 38.62
N CYS A 301 -20.21 -16.03 39.12
CA CYS A 301 -19.84 -14.90 39.99
C CYS A 301 -20.94 -14.57 41.01
N HIS A 302 -21.15 -15.43 42.00
CA HIS A 302 -21.93 -15.08 43.19
C HIS A 302 -21.15 -14.03 44.04
N ASP A 303 -21.86 -13.03 44.54
CA ASP A 303 -21.42 -12.05 45.57
C ASP A 303 -20.30 -11.03 45.29
N LYS A 304 -20.05 -10.65 44.03
CA LYS A 304 -19.10 -9.56 43.72
C LYS A 304 -19.81 -8.34 43.13
N SER A 305 -19.80 -7.23 43.87
CA SER A 305 -20.47 -5.99 43.45
C SER A 305 -19.90 -5.41 42.15
N ARG A 306 -20.79 -4.74 41.42
CA ARG A 306 -20.88 -4.74 39.96
C ARG A 306 -20.57 -3.35 39.41
N TYR A 307 -19.36 -3.15 38.90
CA TYR A 307 -19.07 -1.99 38.04
C TYR A 307 -18.38 -2.39 36.75
N LEU A 308 -18.76 -1.71 35.66
CA LEU A 308 -18.30 -1.98 34.30
C LEU A 308 -17.46 -0.80 33.82
N LYS A 309 -16.15 -1.01 33.61
CA LYS A 309 -15.28 -0.03 32.98
C LYS A 309 -15.15 -0.33 31.50
N ILE A 310 -15.74 0.52 30.68
CA ILE A 310 -15.76 0.38 29.22
C ILE A 310 -14.81 1.40 28.63
N THR A 311 -13.87 0.94 27.82
CA THR A 311 -13.04 1.76 26.96
C THR A 311 -13.52 1.59 25.52
N TYR A 312 -14.00 2.68 24.92
CA TYR A 312 -14.41 2.71 23.52
C TYR A 312 -13.79 3.90 22.79
N LYS A 313 -13.69 3.80 21.47
CA LYS A 313 -13.35 4.93 20.60
C LYS A 313 -14.49 5.20 19.63
N CYS A 314 -14.54 6.42 19.14
CA CYS A 314 -15.39 6.79 18.01
C CYS A 314 -14.55 6.67 16.74
N LYS A 315 -14.80 5.64 15.93
CA LYS A 315 -14.20 5.50 14.60
C LYS A 315 -15.08 6.18 13.56
N ILE A 316 -14.50 6.61 12.45
CA ILE A 316 -15.27 7.01 11.27
C ILE A 316 -15.91 5.73 10.70
N GLY A 317 -17.19 5.79 10.43
CA GLY A 317 -17.96 4.67 9.88
C GLY A 317 -19.46 4.91 10.03
N CYS A 318 -20.23 4.21 9.20
CA CYS A 318 -21.68 4.31 9.21
C CYS A 318 -22.29 3.35 10.23
N SER A 319 -23.48 3.71 10.72
CA SER A 319 -24.21 2.80 11.61
C SER A 319 -24.68 1.57 10.86
N ARG A 320 -25.01 0.49 11.57
CA ARG A 320 -25.53 -0.74 10.95
C ARG A 320 -26.76 -0.53 10.05
N SER A 321 -27.52 0.53 10.26
CA SER A 321 -28.69 0.92 9.45
C SER A 321 -28.38 2.00 8.40
N GLN A 322 -27.11 2.21 8.08
CA GLN A 322 -26.63 3.24 7.16
C GLN A 322 -25.63 2.65 6.16
N PHE A 323 -25.68 3.12 4.93
CA PHE A 323 -24.74 2.78 3.87
C PHE A 323 -23.67 3.87 3.73
N GLU A 324 -22.42 3.47 3.54
CA GLU A 324 -21.28 4.38 3.37
C GLU A 324 -21.01 4.62 1.88
N CYS A 325 -21.15 5.88 1.43
CA CYS A 325 -20.84 6.29 0.08
C CYS A 325 -19.34 6.09 -0.21
N ARG A 326 -19.01 5.62 -1.42
CA ARG A 326 -17.65 5.21 -1.78
C ARG A 326 -16.68 6.39 -1.88
N SER A 327 -17.15 7.52 -2.41
CA SER A 327 -16.33 8.70 -2.71
C SER A 327 -16.01 9.55 -1.48
N ASP A 328 -17.03 9.99 -0.75
CA ASP A 328 -16.89 10.96 0.34
C ASP A 328 -17.07 10.35 1.75
N ARG A 329 -17.38 9.05 1.82
CA ARG A 329 -17.71 8.33 3.06
C ARG A 329 -18.92 8.90 3.80
N THR A 330 -19.79 9.61 3.09
CA THR A 330 -21.06 10.09 3.65
C THR A 330 -21.96 8.89 3.98
N CYS A 331 -22.62 8.95 5.14
CA CYS A 331 -23.53 7.89 5.57
C CYS A 331 -24.96 8.23 5.18
N ILE A 332 -25.53 7.48 4.24
CA ILE A 332 -26.95 7.55 3.88
C ILE A 332 -27.72 6.42 4.57
N SER A 333 -29.05 6.41 4.50
CA SER A 333 -29.83 5.31 5.08
C SER A 333 -29.57 4.01 4.33
N GLU A 334 -29.62 2.86 5.02
CA GLU A 334 -29.56 1.55 4.34
C GLU A 334 -30.71 1.37 3.35
N SER A 335 -31.88 1.95 3.63
CA SER A 335 -33.03 1.98 2.71
C SER A 335 -32.82 2.88 1.50
N SER A 336 -31.76 3.71 1.50
CA SER A 336 -31.37 4.54 0.36
C SER A 336 -30.43 3.83 -0.60
N LYS A 337 -30.00 2.61 -0.26
CA LYS A 337 -29.24 1.79 -1.19
C LYS A 337 -30.20 1.11 -2.15
N CYS A 338 -29.99 1.27 -3.45
CA CYS A 338 -30.78 0.65 -4.51
C CYS A 338 -32.27 1.01 -4.45
N ASN A 339 -32.59 2.24 -4.07
CA ASN A 339 -33.97 2.72 -4.00
C ASN A 339 -34.39 3.46 -5.29
N GLY A 340 -33.51 3.52 -6.29
CA GLY A 340 -33.72 4.24 -7.55
C GLY A 340 -33.48 5.74 -7.46
N LYS A 341 -32.95 6.25 -6.34
CA LYS A 341 -32.64 7.66 -6.11
C LYS A 341 -31.18 7.81 -5.71
N LYS A 342 -30.47 8.69 -6.41
CA LYS A 342 -29.08 9.02 -6.11
C LYS A 342 -29.01 9.96 -4.91
N GLU A 343 -28.65 9.42 -3.76
CA GLU A 343 -28.34 10.12 -2.52
C GLU A 343 -26.83 10.28 -2.27
N CYS A 344 -25.98 9.37 -2.75
CA CYS A 344 -24.53 9.59 -2.72
C CYS A 344 -24.08 10.53 -3.84
N SER A 345 -23.13 11.43 -3.55
CA SER A 345 -22.54 12.36 -4.53
C SER A 345 -21.99 11.63 -5.78
N ASP A 346 -21.43 10.44 -5.57
CA ASP A 346 -20.85 9.58 -6.60
C ASP A 346 -21.83 8.54 -7.18
N GLY A 347 -23.04 8.41 -6.62
CA GLY A 347 -24.03 7.42 -7.04
C GLY A 347 -23.73 5.99 -6.57
N SER A 348 -22.79 5.84 -5.63
CA SER A 348 -22.36 4.53 -5.13
C SER A 348 -23.45 3.75 -4.38
N ASP A 349 -24.54 4.42 -4.01
CA ASP A 349 -25.75 3.86 -3.43
C ASP A 349 -26.65 3.16 -4.45
N GLU A 350 -26.56 3.56 -5.72
CA GLU A 350 -27.28 2.96 -6.85
C GLU A 350 -26.38 2.07 -7.73
N ASP A 351 -25.08 1.98 -7.39
CA ASP A 351 -24.12 1.11 -8.05
C ASP A 351 -24.36 -0.36 -7.69
N ASN A 352 -24.36 -1.23 -8.71
CA ASN A 352 -24.45 -2.69 -8.55
C ASN A 352 -25.75 -3.17 -7.89
N CYS A 353 -26.83 -2.41 -8.09
CA CYS A 353 -28.18 -2.78 -7.73
C CYS A 353 -28.72 -3.79 -8.74
N PHE A 354 -28.44 -5.07 -8.52
CA PHE A 354 -29.08 -6.12 -9.28
C PHE A 354 -30.58 -6.03 -9.04
N LEU A 355 -31.34 -5.68 -10.08
CA LEU A 355 -32.80 -5.72 -10.12
C LEU A 355 -33.25 -7.09 -9.65
N THR A 356 -33.64 -7.18 -8.39
CA THR A 356 -34.36 -8.32 -7.84
C THR A 356 -35.62 -7.75 -7.21
N THR A 357 -36.69 -7.86 -7.97
CA THR A 357 -38.06 -7.88 -7.48
C THR A 357 -38.12 -8.63 -6.15
N THR A 358 -38.53 -7.93 -5.09
CA THR A 358 -39.22 -8.43 -3.89
C THR A 358 -38.93 -9.89 -3.48
N THR A 359 -37.99 -10.08 -2.55
CA THR A 359 -38.13 -10.96 -1.34
C THR A 359 -36.83 -10.91 -0.51
N PRO A 360 -36.90 -10.93 0.85
CA PRO A 360 -35.72 -10.86 1.69
C PRO A 360 -34.92 -12.19 1.70
N PRO A 361 -33.57 -12.15 1.67
CA PRO A 361 -32.74 -13.36 1.67
C PRO A 361 -32.71 -14.03 3.05
N LYS A 362 -32.99 -15.34 3.07
CA LYS A 362 -32.87 -16.23 4.22
C LYS A 362 -31.40 -16.41 4.64
N PRO A 363 -31.07 -16.45 5.95
CA PRO A 363 -29.68 -16.62 6.40
C PRO A 363 -29.09 -17.99 6.04
N PRO A 364 -27.79 -18.09 5.70
CA PRO A 364 -27.13 -19.34 5.40
C PRO A 364 -26.86 -20.18 6.67
N PRO A 365 -26.91 -21.52 6.59
CA PRO A 365 -26.59 -22.40 7.70
C PRO A 365 -25.07 -22.44 8.03
N PRO A 366 -24.68 -22.85 9.26
CA PRO A 366 -23.30 -22.80 9.74
C PRO A 366 -22.37 -23.83 9.08
N PRO A 367 -21.04 -23.60 9.10
CA PRO A 367 -20.07 -24.43 8.39
C PRO A 367 -19.79 -25.76 9.12
N SER A 368 -19.84 -26.86 8.37
CA SER A 368 -19.24 -28.13 8.75
C SER A 368 -17.83 -28.25 8.14
N GLN A 369 -16.83 -28.46 9.00
CA GLN A 369 -15.53 -29.06 8.69
C GLN A 369 -15.26 -30.13 9.76
N PRO A 370 -14.28 -31.05 9.62
CA PRO A 370 -13.33 -31.30 8.51
C PRO A 370 -13.19 -32.79 8.14
N GLN A 371 -12.48 -33.10 7.05
CA GLN A 371 -11.43 -34.15 6.98
C GLN A 371 -10.87 -34.23 5.55
N SER A 372 -9.61 -33.83 5.37
CA SER A 372 -8.44 -34.71 5.19
C SER A 372 -8.38 -35.35 3.80
N ASN A 373 -7.48 -34.85 2.95
CA ASN A 373 -6.43 -35.67 2.37
C ASN A 373 -5.38 -34.79 1.67
N MET A 374 -4.17 -34.90 2.20
CA MET A 374 -2.90 -34.49 1.63
C MET A 374 -2.42 -35.59 0.68
N PRO A 375 -1.83 -35.26 -0.47
CA PRO A 375 -0.83 -36.13 -1.08
C PRO A 375 0.57 -35.58 -0.79
N THR A 376 1.30 -36.36 0.02
CA THR A 376 2.71 -36.77 -0.13
C THR A 376 3.64 -35.94 -1.05
N ASP A 377 4.59 -35.28 -0.39
CA ASP A 377 6.05 -35.36 -0.54
C ASP A 377 6.77 -35.28 -1.91
N ASN A 378 7.90 -34.55 -1.86
CA ASN A 378 9.05 -34.49 -2.78
C ASN A 378 8.94 -33.74 -4.11
N ASP A 379 9.27 -32.43 -4.07
CA ASP A 379 10.19 -31.84 -5.08
C ASP A 379 10.77 -30.48 -4.62
N GLU A 380 11.89 -30.50 -3.88
CA GLU A 380 12.62 -29.31 -3.45
C GLU A 380 13.38 -28.64 -4.62
N ASN A 381 12.69 -27.90 -5.49
CA ASN A 381 13.22 -26.69 -6.18
C ASN A 381 12.21 -25.99 -7.12
N VAL A 382 10.92 -26.31 -7.05
CA VAL A 382 9.93 -25.78 -8.00
C VAL A 382 9.52 -24.35 -7.65
N ILE A 383 9.74 -23.42 -8.57
CA ILE A 383 9.31 -22.02 -8.50
C ILE A 383 7.92 -21.91 -9.16
N ASP A 384 6.87 -21.65 -8.37
CA ASP A 384 5.48 -21.39 -8.85
C ASP A 384 5.20 -19.88 -8.81
N ILE A 385 4.96 -19.27 -9.98
CA ILE A 385 4.74 -17.83 -10.14
C ILE A 385 3.46 -17.53 -10.92
N HIS A 386 2.89 -16.36 -10.65
CA HIS A 386 1.79 -15.79 -11.41
C HIS A 386 2.22 -14.43 -11.95
N ILE A 387 2.11 -14.23 -13.26
CA ILE A 387 2.51 -12.99 -13.95
C ILE A 387 1.26 -12.39 -14.59
N CYS A 388 0.89 -11.17 -14.20
CA CYS A 388 -0.21 -10.47 -14.83
C CYS A 388 0.18 -10.03 -16.24
N ILE A 389 -0.77 -9.98 -17.17
CA ILE A 389 -0.46 -9.61 -18.56
C ILE A 389 0.15 -8.21 -18.72
N ASP A 390 -0.08 -7.32 -17.75
CA ASP A 390 0.44 -5.94 -17.73
C ASP A 390 1.80 -5.81 -17.02
N ASP A 391 2.32 -6.90 -16.43
CA ASP A 391 3.63 -6.95 -15.78
C ASP A 391 4.73 -7.46 -16.75
N ASP A 392 6.00 -7.25 -16.42
CA ASP A 392 7.15 -7.78 -17.19
C ASP A 392 7.15 -9.32 -17.17
N PRO A 393 6.88 -10.00 -18.31
CA PRO A 393 6.68 -11.43 -18.34
C PRO A 393 8.01 -12.14 -18.59
N THR A 394 8.95 -12.01 -17.65
CA THR A 394 10.31 -12.56 -17.81
C THR A 394 10.63 -13.58 -16.71
N LEU A 395 11.00 -14.81 -17.12
CA LEU A 395 11.53 -15.84 -16.21
C LEU A 395 13.05 -15.65 -16.07
N LYS A 396 13.58 -15.85 -14.86
CA LYS A 396 15.02 -15.72 -14.58
C LYS A 396 15.50 -16.78 -13.59
N CYS A 397 16.73 -17.24 -13.79
CA CYS A 397 17.51 -18.02 -12.83
C CYS A 397 18.74 -17.22 -12.38
N ASP A 398 19.28 -17.56 -11.21
CA ASP A 398 20.42 -16.86 -10.62
C ASP A 398 21.69 -17.02 -11.47
N LYS A 399 22.29 -15.88 -11.86
CA LYS A 399 23.48 -15.82 -12.71
C LYS A 399 24.72 -16.38 -12.03
N GLU A 400 24.81 -16.27 -10.69
CA GLU A 400 26.00 -16.69 -9.94
C GLU A 400 26.10 -18.22 -9.80
N LYS A 401 25.02 -18.96 -10.09
CA LYS A 401 24.95 -20.42 -9.87
C LYS A 401 25.06 -21.27 -11.14
N HIS A 402 25.29 -20.66 -12.32
CA HIS A 402 25.36 -21.35 -13.61
C HIS A 402 24.11 -22.25 -13.88
N THR A 403 22.95 -21.80 -13.42
CA THR A 403 21.68 -22.53 -13.59
C THR A 403 20.88 -22.04 -14.79
N VAL A 404 20.13 -22.93 -15.42
CA VAL A 404 19.24 -22.68 -16.56
C VAL A 404 17.81 -23.06 -16.20
N ILE A 405 16.86 -22.42 -16.87
CA ILE A 405 15.43 -22.62 -16.67
C ILE A 405 15.03 -23.99 -17.22
N ASP A 406 14.24 -24.73 -16.45
CA ASP A 406 13.51 -25.93 -16.88
C ASP A 406 12.04 -25.80 -16.47
N VAL A 407 11.17 -25.58 -17.45
CA VAL A 407 9.74 -25.31 -17.25
C VAL A 407 8.98 -26.62 -17.05
N ILE A 408 8.20 -26.70 -15.97
CA ILE A 408 7.42 -27.88 -15.58
C ILE A 408 5.96 -27.74 -16.01
N GLN A 409 5.35 -26.59 -15.72
CA GLN A 409 3.96 -26.30 -16.05
C GLN A 409 3.82 -24.86 -16.50
N ALA A 410 3.00 -24.59 -17.52
CA ALA A 410 2.65 -23.24 -17.91
C ALA A 410 1.22 -23.17 -18.42
N THR A 411 0.45 -22.24 -17.85
CA THR A 411 -0.94 -22.02 -18.23
C THR A 411 -1.24 -20.53 -18.34
N TYR A 412 -2.23 -20.19 -19.17
CA TYR A 412 -2.67 -18.82 -19.40
C TYR A 412 -4.19 -18.71 -19.28
N GLY A 413 -4.67 -17.76 -18.48
CA GLY A 413 -6.09 -17.57 -18.22
C GLY A 413 -6.38 -16.80 -16.93
N ARG A 414 -7.56 -16.98 -16.37
CA ARG A 414 -7.97 -16.50 -15.05
C ARG A 414 -8.91 -17.49 -14.38
N ASN A 415 -8.49 -17.98 -13.22
CA ASN A 415 -9.30 -18.83 -12.32
C ASN A 415 -9.54 -18.22 -10.93
N SER A 416 -9.07 -16.98 -10.69
CA SER A 416 -9.11 -16.34 -9.38
C SER A 416 -9.42 -14.85 -9.49
N VAL A 417 -10.30 -14.36 -8.62
CA VAL A 417 -10.55 -12.92 -8.44
C VAL A 417 -9.40 -12.21 -7.71
N ARG A 418 -8.57 -12.96 -6.96
CA ARG A 418 -7.52 -12.40 -6.10
C ARG A 418 -6.18 -12.26 -6.82
N THR A 419 -5.94 -13.09 -7.84
CA THR A 419 -4.71 -13.06 -8.64
C THR A 419 -4.86 -11.99 -9.72
N CYS A 420 -3.92 -11.05 -9.82
CA CYS A 420 -4.00 -9.90 -10.74
C CYS A 420 -5.33 -9.12 -10.60
N PRO A 421 -5.61 -8.52 -9.43
CA PRO A 421 -6.91 -7.94 -9.09
C PRO A 421 -7.18 -6.57 -9.74
N MET A 422 -6.15 -5.94 -10.34
CA MET A 422 -6.25 -4.62 -10.97
C MET A 422 -6.83 -4.67 -12.39
N GLY A 423 -7.00 -5.86 -12.96
CA GLY A 423 -7.56 -6.06 -14.30
C GLY A 423 -9.09 -6.14 -14.32
N ASN A 424 -9.69 -6.01 -15.49
CA ASN A 424 -11.13 -6.24 -15.67
C ASN A 424 -11.45 -7.73 -15.44
N ILE A 425 -12.37 -8.04 -14.54
CA ILE A 425 -12.74 -9.42 -14.18
C ILE A 425 -14.17 -9.69 -14.65
N GLY A 426 -14.31 -10.06 -15.93
CA GLY A 426 -15.60 -10.49 -16.48
C GLY A 426 -15.95 -11.94 -16.10
N THR A 427 -14.95 -12.80 -15.84
CA THR A 427 -15.14 -14.17 -15.39
C THR A 427 -13.92 -14.72 -14.65
N THR A 428 -14.12 -15.65 -13.72
CA THR A 428 -13.05 -16.49 -13.15
C THR A 428 -13.08 -17.92 -13.70
N SER A 429 -13.84 -18.18 -14.76
CA SER A 429 -13.84 -19.46 -15.47
C SER A 429 -13.21 -19.27 -16.85
N CYS A 430 -12.04 -18.64 -16.88
CA CYS A 430 -11.31 -18.36 -18.11
C CYS A 430 -10.04 -19.21 -18.20
N GLY A 431 -10.03 -20.18 -19.12
CA GLY A 431 -8.94 -21.14 -19.17
C GLY A 431 -8.91 -22.05 -17.93
N PRO A 432 -7.80 -22.75 -17.64
CA PRO A 432 -6.46 -22.48 -18.17
C PRO A 432 -6.21 -23.04 -19.58
N VAL A 433 -5.66 -22.21 -20.47
CA VAL A 433 -5.05 -22.68 -21.73
C VAL A 433 -3.67 -23.21 -21.41
N ASN A 434 -3.37 -24.44 -21.85
CA ASN A 434 -2.03 -25.01 -21.71
C ASN A 434 -1.09 -24.36 -22.73
N ILE A 435 -0.02 -23.72 -22.26
CA ILE A 435 1.01 -23.04 -23.07
C ILE A 435 2.40 -23.62 -22.80
N LEU A 436 2.47 -24.82 -22.22
CA LEU A 436 3.72 -25.44 -21.78
C LEU A 436 4.72 -25.63 -22.92
N ALA A 437 4.26 -26.06 -24.10
CA ALA A 437 5.14 -26.30 -25.24
C ALA A 437 5.82 -25.00 -25.74
N ASP A 438 5.05 -23.93 -25.85
CA ASP A 438 5.54 -22.62 -26.30
C ASP A 438 6.55 -22.05 -25.30
N VAL A 439 6.22 -22.11 -24.01
CA VAL A 439 7.08 -21.60 -22.94
C VAL A 439 8.34 -22.45 -22.80
N LYS A 440 8.27 -23.78 -22.95
CA LYS A 440 9.46 -24.65 -22.98
C LYS A 440 10.38 -24.29 -24.15
N THR A 441 9.82 -24.14 -25.35
CA THR A 441 10.58 -23.75 -26.55
C THR A 441 11.32 -22.43 -26.35
N GLU A 442 10.68 -21.46 -25.71
CA GLU A 442 11.26 -20.13 -25.50
C GLU A 442 12.24 -20.07 -24.30
N CYS A 443 12.03 -20.87 -23.26
CA CYS A 443 12.71 -20.68 -21.97
C CYS A 443 13.67 -21.79 -21.56
N ASN A 444 13.45 -23.04 -21.95
CA ASN A 444 14.28 -24.14 -21.46
C ASN A 444 15.75 -23.97 -21.88
N GLY A 445 16.67 -24.16 -20.95
CA GLY A 445 18.11 -24.04 -21.20
C GLY A 445 18.65 -22.60 -21.20
N LYS A 446 17.80 -21.57 -21.04
CA LYS A 446 18.22 -20.17 -20.93
C LYS A 446 18.34 -19.74 -19.46
N GLN A 447 19.15 -18.72 -19.18
CA GLN A 447 19.21 -18.09 -17.85
C GLN A 447 18.08 -17.08 -17.61
N SER A 448 17.54 -16.51 -18.69
CA SER A 448 16.45 -15.56 -18.71
C SER A 448 15.69 -15.70 -20.03
N CYS A 449 14.36 -15.60 -20.01
CA CYS A 449 13.52 -15.59 -21.21
C CYS A 449 12.28 -14.72 -20.97
N SER A 450 11.70 -14.18 -22.03
CA SER A 450 10.40 -13.49 -21.97
C SER A 450 9.33 -14.39 -22.58
N ILE A 451 8.15 -14.43 -21.95
CA ILE A 451 7.00 -15.22 -22.40
C ILE A 451 5.97 -14.30 -23.03
N TYR A 452 5.21 -14.84 -23.99
CA TYR A 452 4.18 -14.09 -24.71
C TYR A 452 2.81 -14.75 -24.55
N ALA A 453 1.76 -13.93 -24.59
CA ALA A 453 0.40 -14.43 -24.56
C ALA A 453 0.07 -15.17 -25.87
N PRO A 454 -0.71 -16.25 -25.83
CA PRO A 454 -1.12 -16.96 -27.04
C PRO A 454 -1.97 -16.06 -27.93
N ALA A 455 -1.88 -16.26 -29.25
CA ALA A 455 -2.61 -15.46 -30.24
C ALA A 455 -4.14 -15.54 -30.09
N LYS A 456 -4.66 -16.65 -29.56
CA LYS A 456 -6.09 -16.86 -29.31
C LYS A 456 -6.43 -16.51 -27.86
N ASP A 457 -7.22 -15.45 -27.68
CA ASP A 457 -7.72 -15.04 -26.37
C ASP A 457 -8.79 -16.03 -25.83
N PRO A 458 -8.57 -16.68 -24.67
CA PRO A 458 -9.53 -17.61 -24.08
C PRO A 458 -10.78 -16.96 -23.47
N CYS A 459 -10.74 -15.67 -23.13
CA CYS A 459 -11.87 -14.94 -22.56
C CYS A 459 -11.77 -13.44 -22.82
N LYS A 460 -12.46 -12.98 -23.86
CA LYS A 460 -12.50 -11.55 -24.20
C LYS A 460 -13.08 -10.74 -23.05
N GLY A 461 -12.50 -9.57 -22.79
CA GLY A 461 -12.95 -8.65 -21.74
C GLY A 461 -12.55 -9.02 -20.30
N THR A 462 -11.86 -10.14 -20.09
CA THR A 462 -11.29 -10.51 -18.78
C THR A 462 -9.77 -10.45 -18.85
N THR A 463 -9.12 -9.73 -17.92
CA THR A 463 -7.67 -9.67 -17.80
C THR A 463 -7.12 -11.04 -17.40
N LYS A 464 -6.13 -11.55 -18.11
CA LYS A 464 -5.57 -12.89 -17.88
C LYS A 464 -4.20 -12.81 -17.21
N TYR A 465 -3.71 -13.92 -16.70
CA TYR A 465 -2.38 -14.06 -16.15
C TYR A 465 -1.76 -15.39 -16.57
N PHE A 466 -0.44 -15.43 -16.59
CA PHE A 466 0.33 -16.65 -16.69
C PHE A 466 0.44 -17.29 -15.31
N ARG A 467 0.33 -18.62 -15.24
CA ARG A 467 0.76 -19.41 -14.08
C ARG A 467 1.82 -20.39 -14.56
N ILE A 468 3.04 -20.24 -14.03
CA ILE A 468 4.22 -20.99 -14.47
C ILE A 468 4.89 -21.64 -13.29
N GLN A 469 5.21 -22.92 -13.44
CA GLN A 469 6.06 -23.69 -12.55
C GLN A 469 7.33 -24.06 -13.30
N TYR A 470 8.50 -23.72 -12.76
CA TYR A 470 9.80 -24.06 -13.36
C TYR A 470 10.85 -24.32 -12.30
N LYS A 471 11.96 -24.97 -12.66
CA LYS A 471 13.15 -25.16 -11.83
C LYS A 471 14.34 -24.43 -12.44
N CYS A 472 15.29 -24.06 -11.60
CA CYS A 472 16.63 -23.65 -12.04
C CYS A 472 17.58 -24.83 -11.84
N ILE A 473 17.90 -25.53 -12.92
CA ILE A 473 18.78 -26.70 -12.90
C ILE A 473 20.20 -26.30 -13.31
N LYS A 474 21.23 -27.01 -12.83
CA LYS A 474 22.60 -26.79 -13.31
C LYS A 474 22.65 -27.12 -14.81
N ARG A 475 23.35 -26.29 -15.57
CA ARG A 475 23.55 -26.54 -17.01
C ARG A 475 24.39 -27.82 -17.15
N SER A 476 23.80 -28.86 -17.74
CA SER A 476 24.44 -30.14 -18.08
C SER A 476 25.55 -29.96 -19.10
#